data_AF-A0A7D6CFL5-F1
#
_entry.id   AF-A0A7D6CFL5-F1
#
_cell.length_a   1.000
_cell.length_b   1.000
_cell.length_c   1.000
_cell.angle_alpha   90.00
_cell.angle_beta   90.00
_cell.angle_gamma   90.00
#
_symmetry.space_group_name_H-M   'P 1'
#
loop_
_entity.id
_entity.type
_entity.pdbx_description
1 polymer ?
#
loop_
_entity_poly.entity_id
_entity_poly.type
_entity_poly.pdbx_seq_one_letter_code
_entity_poly.pdbx_strand_id
1 'polypeptide(L)' 'MSHDQTDAHRIESRAHLLPEEAAAGSDDPHAQAEAILAESDRREDDRNAAPDTLLEHRTSDQTVPAIEPPD' A
#
# COMPACT_ATOMS: atom_id res chain seq x y z
N MET A 1 -18.92 13.18 4.97
CA MET A 1 -17.81 12.94 5.92
C MET A 1 -16.65 13.81 5.46
N SER A 2 -15.94 14.48 6.38
CA SER A 2 -14.71 15.20 6.00
C SER A 2 -13.61 14.19 5.69
N HIS A 3 -12.63 14.57 4.87
CA HIS A 3 -11.44 13.76 4.61
C HIS A 3 -10.74 13.37 5.92
N ASP A 4 -10.62 14.32 6.86
CA ASP A 4 -10.03 14.08 8.19
C ASP A 4 -10.79 13.03 9.01
N GLN A 5 -12.12 12.96 8.86
CA GLN A 5 -12.92 11.96 9.57
C GLN A 5 -12.72 10.57 8.99
N THR A 6 -12.52 10.48 7.66
CA THR A 6 -12.17 9.23 6.99
C THR A 6 -10.77 8.78 7.40
N ASP A 7 -9.82 9.69 7.52
CA ASP A 7 -8.44 9.38 7.94
C ASP A 7 -8.37 8.90 9.38
N ALA A 8 -9.04 9.59 10.30
CA ALA A 8 -9.11 9.17 11.70
C ALA A 8 -9.69 7.76 11.84
N HIS A 9 -10.72 7.41 11.07
CA HIS A 9 -11.29 6.07 11.08
C HIS A 9 -10.34 5.02 10.48
N ARG A 10 -9.62 5.34 9.41
CA ARG A 10 -8.60 4.45 8.82
C ARG A 10 -7.46 4.19 9.80
N ILE A 11 -6.98 5.23 10.48
CA ILE A 11 -5.94 5.14 11.51
C ILE A 11 -6.39 4.26 12.67
N GLU A 12 -7.57 4.52 13.24
CA GLU A 12 -8.14 3.71 14.33
C GLU A 12 -8.22 2.22 13.95
N SER A 13 -8.75 1.93 12.76
CA SER A 13 -8.87 0.56 12.29
C SER A 13 -7.52 -0.15 12.12
N ARG A 14 -6.47 0.55 11.70
CA ARG A 14 -5.14 -0.03 11.49
C ARG A 14 -4.31 -0.12 12.77
N ALA A 15 -4.52 0.80 13.71
CA ALA A 15 -3.84 0.83 15.01
C ALA A 15 -4.24 -0.36 15.91
N HIS A 16 -5.34 -1.04 15.60
CA HIS A 16 -5.75 -2.27 16.28
C HIS A 16 -4.77 -3.43 15.95
N LEU A 17 -3.82 -3.65 16.86
CA LEU A 17 -2.78 -4.66 16.72
C LEU A 17 -3.34 -6.09 16.71
N LEU A 18 -2.79 -6.93 15.83
CA LEU A 18 -2.96 -8.37 15.89
C LEU A 18 -2.19 -8.97 17.10
N PRO A 19 -2.54 -10.17 17.58
CA PRO A 19 -1.84 -10.80 18.70
C PRO A 19 -0.33 -10.90 18.50
N GLU A 20 0.12 -11.19 17.28
CA GLU A 20 1.54 -11.28 16.92
C GLU A 20 2.23 -9.91 16.96
N GLU A 21 1.54 -8.85 16.50
CA GLU A 21 2.05 -7.47 16.55
C GLU A 21 2.12 -6.96 18.00
N ALA A 22 1.11 -7.28 18.82
CA ALA A 22 1.12 -6.96 20.25
C ALA A 22 2.23 -7.72 21.00
N ALA A 23 2.51 -8.98 20.63
CA ALA A 23 3.59 -9.76 21.20
C ALA A 23 4.98 -9.24 20.79
N ALA A 24 5.13 -8.74 19.55
CA ALA A 24 6.36 -8.06 19.11
C ALA A 24 6.55 -6.70 19.81
N GLY A 25 5.44 -6.05 20.18
CA GLY A 25 5.42 -4.75 20.83
C GLY A 25 5.39 -3.59 19.82
N SER A 26 4.63 -2.55 20.15
CA SER A 26 4.61 -1.28 19.42
C SER A 26 4.53 -0.14 20.42
N ASP A 27 5.43 0.84 20.29
CA ASP A 27 5.50 2.00 21.20
C ASP A 27 4.28 2.92 21.03
N ASP A 28 3.82 3.11 19.79
CA ASP A 28 2.63 3.89 19.44
C ASP A 28 1.97 3.33 18.17
N PRO A 29 0.95 2.47 18.33
CA PRO A 29 0.21 1.90 17.20
C PRO A 29 -0.50 2.94 16.33
N HIS A 30 -0.92 4.09 16.91
CA HIS A 30 -1.61 5.13 16.16
C HIS A 30 -0.63 5.89 15.27
N ALA A 31 0.53 6.30 15.82
CA ALA A 31 1.56 6.95 15.03
C ALA A 31 2.10 6.03 13.93
N GLN A 32 2.25 4.74 14.23
CA GLN A 32 2.65 3.75 13.23
C GLN A 32 1.58 3.61 12.11
N ALA A 33 0.30 3.54 12.48
CA ALA A 33 -0.80 3.45 11.52
C ALA A 33 -0.88 4.68 10.61
N GLU A 34 -0.75 5.88 11.17
CA GLU A 34 -0.72 7.14 10.42
C GLU A 34 0.41 7.15 9.39
N ALA A 35 1.63 6.80 9.80
CA ALA A 35 2.79 6.76 8.91
C ALA A 35 2.63 5.76 7.77
N ILE A 36 2.11 4.55 8.06
CA ILE A 36 1.86 3.50 7.06
C ILE A 36 0.81 3.93 6.04
N LEU A 37 -0.29 4.53 6.51
CA LEU A 37 -1.37 4.99 5.63
C LEU A 37 -0.92 6.15 4.75
N ALA A 38 -0.22 7.15 5.32
CA ALA A 38 0.32 8.27 4.57
C ALA A 38 1.36 7.82 3.50
N GLU A 39 2.17 6.80 3.81
CA GLU A 39 3.07 6.17 2.83
C GLU A 39 2.31 5.42 1.75
N SER A 40 1.24 4.72 2.11
CA SER A 40 0.44 3.93 1.16
C SER A 40 -0.33 4.82 0.21
N ASP A 41 -0.96 5.89 0.70
CA ASP A 41 -1.66 6.87 -0.13
C ASP A 41 -0.69 7.50 -1.15
N ARG A 42 0.55 7.82 -0.74
CA ARG A 42 1.60 8.32 -1.68
C ARG A 42 1.95 7.31 -2.77
N ARG A 43 2.05 6.01 -2.45
CA ARG A 43 2.34 4.95 -3.43
C ARG A 43 1.17 4.62 -4.33
N GLU A 44 -0.05 4.84 -3.87
CA GLU A 44 -1.26 4.71 -4.68
C GLU A 44 -1.33 5.82 -5.74
N ASP A 45 -1.02 7.06 -5.35
CA ASP A 45 -1.02 8.22 -6.25
C ASP A 45 0.19 8.26 -7.21
N ASP A 46 1.38 7.84 -6.75
CA ASP A 46 2.60 7.81 -7.55
C ASP A 46 3.31 6.44 -7.46
N ARG A 47 3.36 5.75 -8.60
CA ARG A 47 4.06 4.46 -8.75
C ARG A 47 5.56 4.54 -8.44
N ASN A 48 6.16 5.73 -8.45
CA ASN A 48 7.57 5.95 -8.14
C ASN A 48 7.82 6.40 -6.69
N ALA A 49 6.78 6.55 -5.87
CA ALA A 49 6.92 6.98 -4.48
C ALA A 49 7.67 5.97 -3.59
N ALA A 50 7.90 4.75 -4.08
CA ALA A 50 8.73 3.74 -3.44
C ALA A 50 9.91 3.33 -4.33
N PRO A 51 10.96 4.15 -4.45
CA PRO A 51 12.08 3.90 -5.35
C PRO A 51 12.88 2.64 -5.02
N ASP A 52 12.86 2.21 -3.75
CA ASP A 52 13.51 0.97 -3.31
C ASP A 52 12.70 -0.29 -3.67
N THR A 53 11.47 -0.13 -4.16
CA THR A 53 10.62 -1.23 -4.60
C THR A 53 10.82 -1.48 -6.09
N LEU A 54 11.16 -2.71 -6.46
CA LEU A 54 11.24 -3.12 -7.86
C LEU A 54 9.83 -3.37 -8.41
N LEU A 55 9.33 -2.45 -9.24
CA LEU A 55 8.01 -2.51 -9.86
C LEU A 55 8.15 -2.71 -11.37
N GLU A 56 7.59 -3.80 -11.91
CA GLU A 56 7.60 -4.06 -13.35
C GLU A 56 6.58 -3.16 -14.06
N HIS A 57 7.05 -2.32 -14.97
CA HIS A 57 6.20 -1.42 -15.77
C HIS A 57 5.65 -2.10 -17.04
N ARG A 58 5.15 -3.33 -16.93
CA ARG A 58 4.58 -4.04 -18.10
C ARG A 58 3.22 -3.45 -18.47
N THR A 59 3.02 -3.22 -19.76
CA THR A 59 1.71 -2.90 -20.34
C THR A 59 0.93 -4.18 -20.64
N SER A 60 -0.38 -4.05 -20.89
CA SER A 60 -1.24 -5.20 -21.22
C SER A 60 -0.72 -5.99 -22.43
N ASP A 61 -0.26 -5.30 -23.48
CA ASP A 61 0.31 -5.91 -24.69
C ASP A 61 1.61 -6.69 -24.43
N GLN A 62 2.30 -6.38 -23.33
CA GLN A 62 3.51 -7.06 -22.94
C GLN A 62 3.22 -8.31 -22.10
N THR A 63 1.97 -8.63 -21.76
CA THR A 63 1.63 -9.77 -20.90
C THR A 63 1.71 -11.11 -21.65
N VAL A 64 1.19 -11.16 -22.89
CA VAL A 64 1.10 -12.39 -23.68
C VAL A 64 1.87 -12.19 -24.98
N PRO A 65 2.77 -13.11 -25.39
CA PRO A 65 3.40 -13.04 -26.71
C PRO A 65 2.33 -13.10 -27.80
N ALA A 66 2.48 -12.29 -28.85
CA ALA A 66 1.57 -12.31 -29.98
C ALA A 66 1.50 -13.74 -30.56
N ILE A 67 0.28 -14.26 -30.73
CA ILE A 67 0.06 -15.55 -31.40
C ILE A 67 0.34 -15.32 -32.89
N GLU A 68 1.51 -15.78 -33.35
CA GLU A 68 1.83 -15.77 -34.77
C GLU A 68 0.99 -16.85 -35.49
N PRO A 69 0.29 -16.51 -36.58
CA PRO A 69 -0.47 -17.51 -37.33
C PRO A 69 0.47 -18.54 -37.98
N PRO A 70 0.07 -19.82 -38.09
CA PRO A 70 0.89 -20.84 -38.73
C PRO A 70 1.02 -20.59 -40.25
N ASP A 71 2.20 -20.90 -40.80
CA ASP A 71 2.54 -20.86 -42.25
C ASP A 71 1.66 -21.78 -43.12
#